data_AF-A0A6L8A7W8-F1
#
_entry.id   AF-A0A6L8A7W8-F1
#
_cell.length_a   1.000
_cell.length_b   1.000
_cell.length_c   1.000
_cell.angle_alpha   90.00
_cell.angle_beta   90.00
_cell.angle_gamma   90.00
#
_symmetry.space_group_name_H-M   'P 1'
#
loop_
_entity.id
_entity.type
_entity.pdbx_description
1 polymer ?
#
loop_
_entity_poly.entity_id
_entity_poly.type
_entity_poly.pdbx_seq_one_letter_code
_entity_poly.pdbx_strand_id
1 'polypeptide(L)'
;MTSSPPASRSQDQPPAKAAPSPAAAPVAGKPAGKPWWRRWSDPVVVATVVASLTAAFVMAAAAGFQSVKGDVRDSEARLHEEVRTSEARLHEEIQTSEARLTERIQANEIGIQASETKLSEEIRASEARVNKRIDDLRVDFKEEIQAVNHRLDTMNDKMDRLLETLLASKS
;
A
#
# COMPACT_ATOMS: atom_id res chain seq x y z
N MET A 1 -24.70 -39.38 -37.15
CA MET A 1 -24.58 -38.78 -38.49
C MET A 1 -23.37 -37.86 -38.44
N THR A 2 -22.30 -37.99 -39.21
CA THR A 2 -21.94 -38.89 -40.34
C THR A 2 -20.45 -39.29 -40.18
N SER A 3 -20.02 -40.54 -40.37
CA SER A 3 -19.63 -41.16 -41.65
C SER A 3 -18.59 -40.35 -42.46
N SER A 4 -17.51 -40.88 -43.04
CA SER A 4 -16.84 -42.20 -43.00
C SER A 4 -15.47 -42.11 -43.72
N PRO A 5 -14.53 -43.06 -43.54
CA PRO A 5 -13.42 -43.30 -44.50
C PRO A 5 -13.94 -43.99 -45.79
N PRO A 6 -13.20 -43.97 -46.93
CA PRO A 6 -12.30 -45.07 -47.35
C PRO A 6 -11.02 -44.51 -48.04
N ALA A 7 -10.19 -45.17 -48.89
CA ALA A 7 -10.13 -46.50 -49.54
C ALA A 7 -8.63 -46.88 -49.79
N SER A 8 -8.15 -48.10 -49.58
CA SER A 8 -8.16 -49.30 -50.46
C SER A 8 -7.14 -49.37 -51.62
N ARG A 9 -6.16 -50.29 -51.48
CA ARG A 9 -5.61 -51.20 -52.52
C ARG A 9 -4.69 -52.20 -51.80
N SER A 10 -4.88 -53.53 -51.76
CA SER A 10 -5.36 -54.57 -52.71
C SER A 10 -4.33 -55.01 -53.75
N GLN A 11 -4.34 -56.33 -54.00
CA GLN A 11 -3.65 -57.12 -55.05
C GLN A 11 -2.16 -57.48 -54.78
N ASP A 12 -1.67 -58.69 -55.06
CA ASP A 12 -2.32 -59.87 -55.70
C ASP A 12 -1.71 -61.23 -55.30
N GLN A 13 -2.39 -62.31 -55.67
CA GLN A 13 -2.05 -63.74 -55.44
C GLN A 13 -2.51 -64.58 -56.66
N PRO A 14 -2.18 -65.89 -56.79
CA PRO A 14 -0.92 -66.58 -57.11
C PRO A 14 -0.86 -66.99 -58.62
N PRO A 15 -0.27 -68.12 -59.13
CA PRO A 15 -0.64 -69.53 -58.79
C PRO A 15 0.48 -70.61 -58.78
N ALA A 16 0.19 -71.74 -58.09
CA ALA A 16 0.60 -73.16 -58.35
C ALA A 16 2.07 -73.53 -58.74
N LYS A 17 2.68 -74.65 -58.30
CA LYS A 17 2.18 -76.05 -58.32
C LYS A 17 3.26 -77.02 -57.77
N ALA A 18 2.85 -78.26 -57.47
CA ALA A 18 3.65 -79.49 -57.37
C ALA A 18 4.59 -79.72 -56.15
N ALA A 19 4.29 -80.78 -55.40
CA ALA A 19 5.29 -81.55 -54.64
C ALA A 19 6.06 -82.50 -55.60
N PRO A 20 7.20 -83.06 -55.18
CA PRO A 20 7.12 -84.37 -54.52
C PRO A 20 8.02 -84.51 -53.28
N SER A 21 7.64 -85.47 -52.43
CA SER A 21 8.48 -86.01 -51.35
C SER A 21 9.48 -87.04 -51.91
N PRO A 22 10.67 -87.19 -51.29
CA PRO A 22 11.02 -88.54 -50.89
C PRO A 22 11.67 -88.66 -49.49
N ALA A 23 11.08 -89.56 -48.70
CA ALA A 23 11.72 -90.61 -47.90
C ALA A 23 12.72 -90.32 -46.75
N ALA A 24 12.64 -91.23 -45.76
CA ALA A 24 13.63 -91.60 -44.73
C ALA A 24 13.74 -90.74 -43.45
N ALA A 25 13.13 -91.25 -42.38
CA ALA A 25 13.49 -90.98 -40.97
C ALA A 25 14.76 -91.82 -40.59
N PRO A 26 15.47 -91.59 -39.45
CA PRO A 26 14.89 -91.67 -38.10
C PRO A 26 15.40 -90.70 -37.01
N VAL A 27 14.54 -90.52 -36.01
CA VAL A 27 14.76 -90.34 -34.56
C VAL A 27 16.21 -90.12 -34.05
N ALA A 28 16.44 -88.96 -33.43
CA ALA A 28 17.38 -88.78 -32.31
C ALA A 28 16.91 -87.63 -31.41
N GLY A 29 17.04 -87.75 -30.08
CA GLY A 29 16.39 -86.84 -29.13
C GLY A 29 17.33 -86.04 -28.22
N LYS A 30 16.70 -85.06 -27.53
CA LYS A 30 17.18 -84.19 -26.42
C LYS A 30 18.06 -82.98 -26.79
N PRO A 31 18.06 -81.92 -25.94
CA PRO A 31 17.08 -81.56 -24.91
C PRO A 31 16.35 -80.24 -25.21
N ALA A 32 15.12 -80.10 -24.71
CA ALA A 32 14.46 -78.80 -24.67
C ALA A 32 15.20 -77.87 -23.71
N GLY A 33 15.96 -76.91 -24.25
CA GLY A 33 16.46 -75.78 -23.46
C GLY A 33 15.29 -75.04 -22.84
N LYS A 34 15.34 -74.76 -21.54
CA LYS A 34 14.25 -74.05 -20.84
C LYS A 34 13.98 -72.72 -21.58
N PRO A 35 12.72 -72.40 -21.92
CA PRO A 35 12.41 -71.20 -22.69
C PRO A 35 12.94 -69.98 -21.95
N TRP A 36 13.60 -69.08 -22.67
CA TRP A 36 14.40 -68.00 -22.08
C TRP A 36 13.60 -67.10 -21.12
N TRP A 37 12.32 -66.86 -21.42
CA TRP A 37 11.34 -66.20 -20.56
C TRP A 37 11.24 -66.81 -19.14
N ARG A 38 11.43 -68.14 -18.99
CA ARG A 38 11.43 -68.81 -17.68
C ARG A 38 12.72 -68.62 -16.87
N ARG A 39 13.78 -68.05 -17.46
CA ARG A 39 14.97 -67.57 -16.72
C ARG A 39 14.75 -66.16 -16.15
N TRP A 40 13.82 -65.39 -16.72
CA TRP A 40 13.41 -64.08 -16.20
C TRP A 40 12.43 -64.20 -15.03
N SER A 41 11.64 -65.28 -15.00
CA SER A 41 10.78 -65.64 -13.87
C SER A 41 11.50 -66.41 -12.75
N ASP A 42 12.83 -66.48 -12.77
CA ASP A 42 13.60 -67.06 -11.66
C ASP A 42 13.51 -66.10 -10.45
N PRO A 43 13.06 -66.54 -9.27
CA PRO A 43 12.86 -65.64 -8.13
C PRO A 43 14.12 -64.87 -7.74
N VAL A 44 15.31 -65.40 -8.02
CA VAL A 44 16.59 -64.70 -7.78
C VAL A 44 16.79 -63.52 -8.74
N VAL A 45 16.39 -63.68 -10.01
CA VAL A 45 16.48 -62.62 -11.03
C VAL A 45 15.45 -61.53 -10.77
N VAL A 46 14.22 -61.91 -10.39
CA VAL A 46 13.18 -60.93 -10.01
C VAL A 46 13.61 -60.17 -8.75
N ALA A 47 14.11 -60.84 -7.72
CA ALA A 47 14.56 -60.20 -6.50
C ALA A 47 15.71 -59.21 -6.73
N THR A 48 16.69 -59.55 -7.57
CA THR A 48 17.82 -58.64 -7.87
C THR A 48 17.41 -57.42 -8.71
N VAL A 49 16.47 -57.57 -9.65
CA VAL A 49 15.91 -56.44 -10.42
C VAL A 49 15.04 -55.52 -9.54
N VAL A 50 14.23 -56.09 -8.65
CA VAL A 50 13.44 -55.30 -7.69
C VAL A 50 14.35 -54.58 -6.70
N ALA A 51 15.38 -55.24 -6.18
CA ALA A 51 16.35 -54.64 -5.26
C ALA A 51 17.19 -53.52 -5.90
N SER A 52 17.56 -53.65 -7.19
CA SER A 52 18.27 -52.58 -7.90
C SER A 52 17.36 -51.38 -8.21
N LEU A 53 16.08 -51.63 -8.56
CA LEU A 53 15.08 -50.57 -8.74
C LEU A 53 14.78 -49.82 -7.44
N THR A 54 14.60 -50.51 -6.31
CA THR A 54 14.36 -49.84 -5.02
C THR A 54 15.61 -49.08 -4.56
N ALA A 55 16.81 -49.63 -4.74
CA ALA A 55 18.06 -48.91 -4.45
C ALA A 55 18.20 -47.64 -5.32
N ALA A 56 17.95 -47.74 -6.63
CA ALA A 56 17.99 -46.60 -7.54
C ALA A 56 16.96 -45.52 -7.18
N PHE A 57 15.73 -45.94 -6.82
CA PHE A 57 14.67 -45.03 -6.38
C PHE A 57 15.03 -44.31 -5.06
N VAL A 58 15.58 -45.04 -4.07
CA VAL A 58 16.03 -44.46 -2.80
C VAL A 58 17.19 -43.48 -3.01
N MET A 59 18.15 -43.79 -3.89
CA MET A 59 19.24 -42.86 -4.24
C MET A 59 18.72 -41.61 -4.95
N ALA A 60 17.76 -41.75 -5.88
CA ALA A 60 17.14 -40.62 -6.56
C ALA A 60 16.34 -39.73 -5.59
N ALA A 61 15.56 -40.33 -4.68
CA ALA A 61 14.83 -39.62 -3.64
C ALA A 61 15.77 -38.90 -2.65
N ALA A 62 16.87 -39.54 -2.25
CA ALA A 62 17.88 -38.92 -1.39
C ALA A 62 18.56 -37.72 -2.08
N ALA A 63 18.92 -37.83 -3.37
CA ALA A 63 19.47 -36.73 -4.15
C ALA A 63 18.48 -35.56 -4.28
N GLY A 64 17.21 -35.86 -4.60
CA GLY A 64 16.14 -34.86 -4.66
C GLY A 64 15.93 -34.13 -3.33
N PHE A 65 15.93 -34.86 -2.21
CA PHE A 65 15.79 -34.25 -0.88
C PHE A 65 16.98 -33.36 -0.50
N GLN A 66 18.22 -33.74 -0.88
CA GLN A 66 19.38 -32.86 -0.68
C GLN A 66 19.30 -31.60 -1.53
N SER A 67 18.81 -31.70 -2.78
CA SER A 67 18.57 -30.53 -3.64
C SER A 67 17.56 -29.58 -3.00
N VAL A 68 16.38 -30.08 -2.60
CA VAL A 68 15.35 -29.28 -1.92
C VAL A 68 15.89 -28.63 -0.64
N LYS A 69 16.71 -29.33 0.13
CA LYS A 69 17.35 -28.77 1.33
C LYS A 69 18.37 -27.66 1.00
N GLY A 70 19.01 -27.72 -0.17
CA GLY A 70 19.83 -26.64 -0.72
C GLY A 70 18.98 -25.43 -1.06
N ASP A 71 17.94 -25.62 -1.88
CA ASP A 71 17.04 -24.55 -2.34
C ASP A 71 16.31 -23.85 -1.18
N VAL A 72 15.91 -24.60 -0.14
CA VAL A 72 15.32 -24.03 1.09
C VAL A 72 16.31 -23.13 1.82
N ARG A 73 17.60 -23.52 1.91
CA ARG A 73 18.63 -22.70 2.57
C ARG A 73 19.01 -21.47 1.76
N ASP A 74 19.05 -21.58 0.44
CA ASP A 74 19.31 -20.43 -0.45
C ASP A 74 18.14 -19.43 -0.39
N SER A 75 16.89 -19.92 -0.47
CA SER A 75 15.71 -19.06 -0.33
C SER A 75 15.58 -18.44 1.06
N GLU A 76 15.90 -19.17 2.13
CA GLU A 76 15.96 -18.63 3.50
C GLU A 76 17.01 -17.51 3.61
N ALA A 77 18.22 -17.72 3.09
CA ALA A 77 19.27 -16.70 3.08
C ALA A 77 18.89 -15.45 2.26
N ARG A 78 18.30 -15.64 1.08
CA ARG A 78 17.81 -14.55 0.21
C ARG A 78 16.69 -13.75 0.86
N LEU A 79 15.73 -14.43 1.50
CA LEU A 79 14.65 -13.76 2.24
C LEU A 79 15.19 -13.00 3.46
N HIS A 80 16.17 -13.55 4.18
CA HIS A 80 16.80 -12.84 5.31
C HIS A 80 17.48 -11.53 4.87
N GLU A 81 18.15 -11.53 3.73
CA GLU A 81 18.81 -10.33 3.19
C GLU A 81 17.79 -9.32 2.63
N GLU A 82 16.72 -9.79 1.97
CA GLU A 82 15.64 -8.93 1.49
C GLU A 82 14.89 -8.26 2.65
N VAL A 83 14.57 -9.02 3.71
CA VAL A 83 13.97 -8.49 4.95
C VAL A 83 14.90 -7.44 5.55
N ARG A 84 16.17 -7.75 5.78
CA ARG A 84 17.15 -6.82 6.37
C ARG A 84 17.31 -5.53 5.55
N THR A 85 17.33 -5.65 4.23
CA THR A 85 17.39 -4.50 3.31
C THR A 85 16.12 -3.67 3.39
N SER A 86 14.95 -4.30 3.48
CA SER A 86 13.66 -3.61 3.64
C SER A 86 13.55 -2.89 4.98
N GLU A 87 14.00 -3.50 6.08
CA GLU A 87 14.05 -2.91 7.42
C GLU A 87 14.96 -1.67 7.45
N ALA A 88 16.17 -1.77 6.88
CA ALA A 88 17.10 -0.65 6.80
C ALA A 88 16.50 0.54 6.00
N ARG A 89 15.89 0.25 4.85
CA ARG A 89 15.24 1.26 4.01
C ARG A 89 14.04 1.92 4.70
N LEU A 90 13.18 1.13 5.36
CA LEU A 90 12.06 1.66 6.12
C LEU A 90 12.53 2.52 7.30
N HIS A 91 13.62 2.13 7.97
CA HIS A 91 14.20 2.93 9.04
C HIS A 91 14.73 4.29 8.56
N GLU A 92 15.41 4.32 7.41
CA GLU A 92 15.86 5.57 6.76
C GLU A 92 14.67 6.45 6.33
N GLU A 93 13.62 5.87 5.77
CA GLU A 93 12.39 6.59 5.37
C GLU A 93 11.66 7.16 6.59
N ILE A 94 11.57 6.41 7.70
CA ILE A 94 11.02 6.87 8.97
C ILE A 94 11.83 8.05 9.50
N GLN A 95 13.15 7.93 9.66
CA GLN A 95 14.00 9.02 10.16
C GLN A 95 13.89 10.29 9.30
N THR A 96 13.86 10.13 7.97
CA THR A 96 13.69 11.24 7.03
C THR A 96 12.32 11.91 7.19
N SER A 97 11.27 11.11 7.42
CA SER A 97 9.91 11.63 7.68
C SER A 97 9.81 12.36 9.02
N GLU A 98 10.45 11.86 10.08
CA GLU A 98 10.48 12.45 11.41
C GLU A 98 11.23 13.79 11.42
N ALA A 99 12.40 13.86 10.77
CA ALA A 99 13.14 15.10 10.59
C ALA A 99 12.29 16.17 9.86
N ARG A 100 11.66 15.79 8.74
CA ARG A 100 10.79 16.67 7.96
C ARG A 100 9.54 17.12 8.74
N LEU A 101 8.98 16.26 9.58
CA LEU A 101 7.86 16.62 10.46
C LEU A 101 8.31 17.60 11.55
N THR A 102 9.49 17.39 12.14
CA THR A 102 10.09 18.30 13.13
C THR A 102 10.33 19.68 12.55
N GLU A 103 10.91 19.79 11.36
CA GLU A 103 11.09 21.06 10.64
C GLU A 103 9.76 21.77 10.38
N ARG A 104 8.73 21.04 9.93
CA ARG A 104 7.39 21.61 9.69
C ARG A 104 6.72 22.09 10.98
N ILE A 105 6.91 21.39 12.10
CA ILE A 105 6.40 21.80 13.41
C ILE A 105 7.09 23.10 13.85
N GLN A 106 8.43 23.18 13.75
CA GLN A 106 9.18 24.40 14.11
C GLN A 106 8.81 25.60 13.22
N ALA A 107 8.66 25.38 11.91
CA ALA A 107 8.24 26.44 10.98
C ALA A 107 6.82 26.95 11.28
N ASN A 108 5.90 26.04 11.63
CA ASN A 108 4.55 26.41 12.05
C ASN A 108 4.55 27.17 13.39
N GLU A 109 5.35 26.74 14.38
CA GLU A 109 5.47 27.40 15.67
C GLU A 109 5.95 28.86 15.52
N ILE A 110 7.00 29.08 14.72
CA ILE A 110 7.49 30.42 14.39
C ILE A 110 6.40 31.25 13.68
N GLY A 111 5.66 30.64 12.75
CA GLY A 111 4.55 31.30 12.05
C GLY A 111 3.39 31.69 12.98
N ILE A 112 3.06 30.83 13.95
CA ILE A 112 2.03 31.10 14.96
C ILE A 112 2.47 32.26 15.86
N GLN A 113 3.70 32.21 16.41
CA GLN A 113 4.23 33.28 17.25
C GLN A 113 4.28 34.64 16.52
N ALA A 114 4.69 34.65 15.24
CA ALA A 114 4.67 35.86 14.41
C ALA A 114 3.25 36.39 14.14
N SER A 115 2.25 35.51 14.07
CA SER A 115 0.85 35.91 13.94
C SER A 115 0.27 36.44 15.26
N GLU A 116 0.66 35.86 16.39
CA GLU A 116 0.23 36.27 17.74
C GLU A 116 0.78 37.64 18.13
N THR A 117 2.07 37.91 17.85
CA THR A 117 2.67 39.24 18.08
C THR A 117 1.98 40.30 17.24
N LYS A 118 1.76 40.02 15.95
CA LYS A 118 1.05 40.92 15.04
C LYS A 118 -0.39 41.21 15.50
N LEU A 119 -1.15 40.18 15.89
CA LEU A 119 -2.51 40.37 16.40
C LEU A 119 -2.51 41.17 17.71
N SER A 120 -1.54 40.94 18.59
CA SER A 120 -1.37 41.70 19.83
C SER A 120 -1.08 43.19 19.57
N GLU A 121 -0.24 43.49 18.57
CA GLU A 121 0.01 44.87 18.11
C GLU A 121 -1.24 45.51 17.48
N GLU A 122 -1.98 44.80 16.63
CA GLU A 122 -3.23 45.28 16.03
C GLU A 122 -4.32 45.56 17.07
N ILE A 123 -4.46 44.69 18.07
CA ILE A 123 -5.36 44.89 19.22
C ILE A 123 -4.96 46.15 19.99
N ARG A 124 -3.69 46.27 20.41
CA ARG A 124 -3.20 47.43 21.16
C ARG A 124 -3.34 48.75 20.39
N ALA A 125 -3.13 48.71 19.07
CA ALA A 125 -3.36 49.86 18.19
C ALA A 125 -4.85 50.16 17.99
N SER A 126 -5.74 49.17 18.09
CA SER A 126 -7.19 49.35 18.11
C SER A 126 -7.64 50.00 19.42
N GLU A 127 -7.22 49.48 20.56
CA GLU A 127 -7.50 50.01 21.90
C GLU A 127 -7.06 51.46 22.04
N ALA A 128 -5.85 51.81 21.59
CA ALA A 128 -5.36 53.18 21.60
C ALA A 128 -6.23 54.13 20.75
N ARG A 129 -6.72 53.67 19.58
CA ARG A 129 -7.64 54.45 18.73
C ARG A 129 -9.02 54.59 19.37
N VAL A 130 -9.53 53.56 20.05
CA VAL A 130 -10.81 53.60 20.76
C VAL A 130 -10.75 54.53 21.95
N ASN A 131 -9.71 54.43 22.78
CA ASN A 131 -9.51 55.33 23.92
C ASN A 131 -9.40 56.79 23.47
N LYS A 132 -8.60 57.08 22.43
CA LYS A 132 -8.55 58.43 21.87
C LYS A 132 -9.93 58.93 21.45
N ARG A 133 -10.71 58.13 20.72
CA ARG A 133 -12.08 58.52 20.31
C ARG A 133 -13.01 58.75 21.51
N ILE A 134 -12.84 58.02 22.61
CA ILE A 134 -13.62 58.21 23.84
C ILE A 134 -13.23 59.54 24.51
N ASP A 135 -11.93 59.87 24.55
CA ASP A 135 -11.46 61.13 25.14
C ASP A 135 -11.82 62.34 24.27
N ASP A 136 -11.70 62.24 22.94
CA ASP A 136 -12.17 63.25 21.98
C ASP A 136 -13.68 63.51 22.20
N LEU A 137 -14.52 62.46 22.22
CA LEU A 137 -15.97 62.59 22.48
C LEU A 137 -16.30 63.17 23.86
N ARG A 138 -15.48 62.90 24.89
CA ARG A 138 -15.65 63.50 26.24
C ARG A 138 -15.38 65.00 26.24
N VAL A 139 -14.45 65.47 25.41
CA VAL A 139 -14.20 66.90 25.21
C VAL A 139 -15.39 67.52 24.48
N ASP A 140 -15.80 66.95 23.34
CA ASP A 140 -16.93 67.43 22.54
C ASP A 140 -18.21 67.56 23.39
N PHE A 141 -18.58 66.52 24.15
CA PHE A 141 -19.76 66.57 25.05
C PHE A 141 -19.63 67.62 26.16
N LYS A 142 -18.43 67.86 26.67
CA LYS A 142 -18.22 68.88 27.72
C LYS A 142 -18.38 70.29 27.14
N GLU A 143 -17.88 70.53 25.94
CA GLU A 143 -18.06 71.80 25.23
C GLU A 143 -19.53 72.04 24.86
N GLU A 144 -20.24 71.00 24.39
CA GLU A 144 -21.68 71.08 24.11
C GLU A 144 -22.50 71.42 25.37
N ILE A 145 -22.23 70.77 26.50
CA ILE A 145 -22.89 71.08 27.79
C ILE A 145 -22.60 72.53 28.23
N GLN A 146 -21.37 73.02 28.05
CA GLN A 146 -21.02 74.41 28.37
C GLN A 146 -21.77 75.41 27.46
N ALA A 147 -21.87 75.12 26.17
CA ALA A 147 -22.63 75.95 25.22
C ALA A 147 -24.14 75.96 25.54
N VAL A 148 -24.70 74.81 25.92
CA VAL A 148 -26.10 74.69 26.37
C VAL A 148 -26.35 75.50 27.64
N ASN A 149 -25.48 75.37 28.65
CA ASN A 149 -25.59 76.15 29.90
C ASN A 149 -25.53 77.66 29.62
N HIS A 150 -24.54 78.13 28.86
CA HIS A 150 -24.41 79.56 28.54
C HIS A 150 -25.63 80.11 27.77
N ARG A 151 -26.24 79.29 26.89
CA ARG A 151 -27.49 79.63 26.21
C ARG A 151 -28.68 79.69 27.19
N LEU A 152 -28.73 78.81 28.18
CA LEU A 152 -29.76 78.79 29.21
C LEU A 152 -29.65 80.01 30.13
N ASP A 153 -28.44 80.36 30.58
CA ASP A 153 -28.16 81.58 31.35
C ASP A 153 -28.62 82.83 30.56
N THR A 154 -28.23 82.91 29.28
CA THR A 154 -28.64 84.01 28.38
C THR A 154 -30.16 84.07 28.17
N MET A 155 -30.87 82.94 28.25
CA MET A 155 -32.33 82.90 28.20
C MET A 155 -32.96 83.34 29.52
N ASN A 156 -32.36 82.96 30.66
CA ASN A 156 -32.84 83.35 31.98
C ASN A 156 -32.70 84.87 32.18
N ASP A 157 -31.53 85.44 31.88
CA ASP A 157 -31.29 86.90 31.87
C ASP A 157 -32.32 87.68 31.05
N LYS A 158 -32.74 87.13 29.90
CA LYS A 158 -33.78 87.74 29.05
C LYS A 158 -35.16 87.65 29.69
N MET A 159 -35.48 86.52 30.34
CA MET A 159 -36.74 86.33 31.03
C MET A 159 -36.85 87.26 32.24
N ASP A 160 -35.80 87.39 33.03
CA ASP A 160 -35.75 88.30 34.18
C ASP A 160 -35.93 89.76 33.76
N ARG A 161 -35.25 90.22 32.70
CA ARG A 161 -35.47 91.56 32.12
C ARG A 161 -36.90 91.79 31.62
N LEU A 162 -37.53 90.77 31.01
CA LEU A 162 -38.94 90.88 30.61
C LEU A 162 -39.85 91.02 31.83
N LEU A 163 -39.61 90.26 32.91
CA LEU A 163 -40.35 90.39 34.16
C LEU A 163 -40.17 91.77 34.81
N GLU A 164 -38.94 92.31 34.85
CA GLU A 164 -38.68 93.67 35.32
C GLU A 164 -39.44 94.73 34.51
N THR A 165 -39.40 94.66 33.17
CA THR A 165 -40.13 95.63 32.32
C THR A 165 -41.65 95.53 32.49
N LEU A 166 -42.20 94.32 32.69
CA LEU A 166 -43.63 94.11 32.94
C LEU A 166 -44.06 94.62 34.32
N LEU A 167 -43.20 94.49 35.34
CA LEU A 167 -43.44 95.05 36.67
C LEU A 167 -43.36 96.59 36.64
N ALA A 168 -42.33 97.15 36.00
CA ALA A 168 -42.15 98.59 35.87
C ALA A 168 -43.27 99.27 35.05
N SER A 169 -43.82 98.59 34.04
CA SER A 169 -44.96 99.07 33.23
C SER A 169 -46.32 99.04 33.97
N LYS A 170 -46.38 98.40 35.15
CA LYS A 170 -47.62 98.23 35.93
C LYS A 170 -47.65 99.08 37.22
N SER A 171 -46.56 99.79 37.52
CA SER A 171 -46.46 100.79 38.59
C SER A 171 -46.72 102.22 38.10
#